data_AF-A0A1R0GGD6-F1
#
_entry.id   AF-A0A1R0GGD6-F1
#
_cell.length_a   1.000
_cell.length_b   1.000
_cell.length_c   1.000
_cell.angle_alpha   90.00
_cell.angle_beta   90.00
_cell.angle_gamma   90.00
#
_symmetry.space_group_name_H-M   'P 1'
#
loop_
_entity.id
_entity.type
_entity.pdbx_description
1 polymer ?
#
loop_
_entity_poly.entity_id
_entity_poly.type
_entity_poly.pdbx_seq_one_letter_code
_entity_poly.pdbx_strand_id
1 'polypeptide(L)' 'MGTLRQALQQLEAEGLVYRENRRGWFVSPRRTRYDPTRISAFMEHVSTQGRSPRTECLQAQLRPAGDALSNVMETRCPGT' A
#
# COMPACT_ATOMS: atom_id res chain seq x y z
N MET A 1 36.70 1.08 -15.18
CA MET A 1 36.07 -0.13 -14.60
C MET A 1 35.66 0.16 -13.17
N GLY A 2 34.41 0.57 -12.96
CA GLY A 2 33.86 0.86 -11.64
C GLY A 2 32.62 -0.01 -11.40
N THR A 3 32.84 -1.31 -11.27
CA THR A 3 31.78 -2.34 -11.20
C THR A 3 30.81 -2.13 -10.04
N LEU A 4 31.27 -1.58 -8.92
CA LEU A 4 30.44 -1.31 -7.74
C LEU A 4 29.40 -0.20 -7.97
N ARG A 5 29.81 0.91 -8.60
CA ARG A 5 28.90 2.05 -8.83
C ARG A 5 27.78 1.66 -9.79
N GLN A 6 28.12 0.94 -10.86
CA GLN A 6 27.13 0.41 -11.79
C GLN A 6 26.20 -0.59 -11.13
N ALA A 7 26.71 -1.52 -10.31
CA ALA A 7 25.88 -2.47 -9.58
C ALA A 7 24.90 -1.76 -8.63
N LEU A 8 25.36 -0.74 -7.89
CA LEU A 8 24.50 0.04 -6.98
C LEU A 8 23.44 0.85 -7.73
N GLN A 9 23.80 1.46 -8.86
CA GLN A 9 22.83 2.17 -9.71
C GLN A 9 21.78 1.24 -10.30
N GLN A 10 22.17 0.02 -10.69
CA GLN A 10 21.25 -1.01 -11.17
C GLN A 10 20.28 -1.44 -10.07
N LEU A 11 20.78 -1.73 -8.86
CA LEU A 11 19.96 -2.10 -7.72
C LEU A 11 19.01 -0.96 -7.27
N GLU A 12 19.43 0.30 -7.44
CA GLU A 12 18.58 1.47 -7.21
C GLU A 12 17.42 1.54 -8.21
N ALA A 13 17.71 1.32 -9.50
CA ALA A 13 16.70 1.29 -10.56
C ALA A 13 15.68 0.15 -10.37
N GLU A 14 16.12 -0.99 -9.84
CA GLU A 14 15.25 -2.10 -9.46
C GLU A 14 14.47 -1.85 -8.15
N GLY A 15 14.77 -0.75 -7.44
CA GLY A 15 14.14 -0.38 -6.19
C GLY A 15 14.51 -1.25 -5.00
N LEU A 16 15.60 -2.04 -5.12
CA LEU A 16 16.10 -2.94 -4.07
C LEU A 16 16.96 -2.21 -3.04
N VAL A 17 17.61 -1.12 -3.44
CA VAL A 17 18.34 -0.22 -2.54
C VAL A 17 17.94 1.22 -2.78
N TYR A 18 18.13 2.07 -1.79
CA TYR A 18 18.01 3.51 -1.92
C TYR A 18 19.23 4.20 -1.30
N ARG A 19 19.56 5.37 -1.80
CA ARG A 19 20.63 6.20 -1.28
C ARG A 19 20.07 7.30 -0.38
N GLU A 20 20.63 7.44 0.81
CA GLU A 20 20.34 8.56 1.70
C GLU A 20 21.55 9.51 1.75
N ASN A 21 21.31 10.80 1.56
CA ASN A 21 22.39 11.77 1.41
C ASN A 21 23.28 11.81 2.67
N ARG A 22 24.60 11.63 2.48
CA ARG A 22 25.63 11.51 3.54
C ARG A 22 25.51 10.30 4.48
N ARG A 23 24.54 9.39 4.29
CA ARG A 23 24.36 8.21 5.14
C ARG A 23 24.67 6.88 4.44
N GLY A 24 24.72 6.88 3.11
CA GLY A 24 25.14 5.72 2.32
C GLY A 24 23.97 5.04 1.60
N TRP A 25 24.11 3.74 1.37
CA TRP A 25 23.15 2.89 0.67
C TRP A 25 22.42 2.00 1.66
N PHE A 26 21.10 1.91 1.52
CA PHE A 26 20.23 1.15 2.39
C PHE A 26 19.37 0.19 1.57
N VAL A 27 19.01 -0.96 2.17
CA VAL A 27 18.14 -1.95 1.53
C VAL A 27 16.69 -1.49 1.63
N SER A 28 16.00 -1.45 0.49
CA SER A 28 14.58 -1.14 0.44
C SER A 28 13.77 -2.26 1.10
N PRO A 29 12.78 -1.93 1.95
CA PRO A 29 11.91 -2.95 2.52
C PRO A 29 11.14 -3.67 1.40
N ARG A 30 10.95 -4.98 1.54
CA ARG A 30 10.16 -5.77 0.58
C ARG A 30 8.78 -5.15 0.39
N ARG A 31 8.45 -4.75 -0.84
CA ARG A 31 7.12 -4.24 -1.19
C ARG A 31 6.08 -5.33 -0.98
N THR A 32 4.94 -4.99 -0.38
CA THR A 32 3.78 -5.87 -0.38
C THR A 32 3.35 -6.03 -1.84
N ARG A 33 3.29 -7.25 -2.36
CA ARG A 33 2.78 -7.51 -3.72
C ARG A 33 1.28 -7.31 -3.68
N TYR A 34 0.74 -6.30 -4.35
CA TYR A 34 -0.71 -6.10 -4.45
C TYR A 34 -1.17 -6.56 -5.83
N ASP A 35 -2.05 -7.55 -5.88
CA ASP A 35 -2.70 -8.00 -7.10
C ASP A 35 -4.13 -7.46 -7.09
N PRO A 36 -4.44 -6.40 -7.86
CA PRO A 36 -5.76 -5.79 -7.87
C PRO A 36 -6.86 -6.70 -8.42
N THR A 37 -6.50 -7.82 -9.07
CA THR A 37 -7.46 -8.82 -9.56
C THR A 37 -7.86 -9.85 -8.50
N ARG A 38 -7.10 -9.93 -7.41
CA ARG A 38 -7.42 -10.82 -6.28
C ARG A 38 -8.36 -10.13 -5.32
N ILE A 39 -9.60 -10.61 -5.27
CA ILE A 39 -10.57 -10.26 -4.24
C ILE A 39 -10.22 -11.09 -2.99
N SER A 40 -9.26 -10.60 -2.20
CA SER A 40 -8.90 -11.19 -0.91
C SER A 40 -8.88 -10.10 0.16
N ALA A 41 -9.26 -10.45 1.38
CA ALA A 41 -9.23 -9.52 2.50
C ALA A 41 -7.77 -9.05 2.73
N PHE A 42 -7.56 -7.75 2.91
CA PHE A 42 -6.21 -7.17 3.09
C PHE A 42 -5.38 -7.91 4.17
N MET A 43 -6.03 -8.28 5.28
CA MET A 43 -5.39 -9.01 6.39
C MET A 43 -4.83 -10.36 5.94
N GLU A 44 -5.58 -11.10 5.13
CA GLU A 44 -5.15 -12.39 4.59
C GLU A 44 -4.04 -12.20 3.53
N HIS A 45 -4.24 -11.23 2.63
CA HIS A 45 -3.31 -10.93 1.54
C HIS A 45 -1.92 -10.52 2.02
N VAL A 46 -1.83 -9.80 3.14
CA VAL A 46 -0.56 -9.40 3.74
C VAL A 46 0.04 -10.52 4.59
N SER A 47 -0.78 -11.29 5.30
CA SER A 47 -0.30 -12.41 6.14
C SER A 47 0.33 -13.52 5.30
N THR A 48 -0.26 -13.87 4.15
CA THR A 48 0.29 -14.85 3.21
C THR A 48 1.66 -14.46 2.61
N GLN A 49 2.05 -13.18 2.74
CA GLN A 49 3.36 -12.67 2.32
C GLN A 49 4.38 -12.67 3.46
N GLY A 50 4.07 -13.29 4.61
CA GLY A 50 4.95 -13.37 5.77
C GLY A 50 5.06 -12.05 6.54
N ARG A 51 4.04 -11.19 6.45
CA ARG A 51 3.97 -9.91 7.18
C ARG A 51 2.87 -9.96 8.24
N SER A 52 2.97 -9.09 9.25
CA SER A 52 1.94 -8.95 10.29
C SER A 52 1.11 -7.68 10.03
N PRO A 53 -0.06 -7.76 9.36
CA PRO A 53 -0.90 -6.60 9.13
C PRO A 53 -1.54 -6.12 10.45
N ARG A 54 -1.77 -4.81 10.54
CA ARG A 54 -2.46 -4.16 11.67
C ARG A 54 -3.45 -3.15 11.12
N THR A 55 -4.64 -3.10 11.73
CA THR A 55 -5.64 -2.06 11.50
C THR A 55 -5.75 -1.23 12.76
N GLU A 56 -5.79 0.08 12.60
CA GLU A 56 -6.05 1.05 13.66
C GLU A 56 -7.19 1.97 13.21
N CYS A 57 -8.20 2.14 14.06
CA CYS A 57 -9.32 3.03 13.76
C CYS A 57 -8.90 4.48 14.02
N LEU A 58 -8.72 5.25 12.96
CA LEU A 58 -8.41 6.69 13.07
C LEU A 58 -9.66 7.50 13.41
N GLN A 59 -10.80 7.17 12.78
CA GLN A 59 -12.08 7.87 12.95
C GLN A 59 -13.24 7.01 12.44
N ALA A 60 -14.37 7.03 13.15
CA ALA A 60 -15.62 6.39 12.71
C ALA A 60 -16.79 7.34 12.97
N GLN A 61 -17.64 7.56 11.96
CA GLN A 61 -18.81 8.44 12.04
C GLN A 61 -19.97 7.85 11.26
N LEU A 62 -21.17 7.90 11.85
CA LEU A 62 -22.41 7.59 11.16
C LEU A 62 -22.93 8.88 10.49
N ARG A 63 -23.18 8.82 9.19
CA ARG A 63 -23.75 9.93 8.41
C ARG A 63 -24.80 9.41 7.44
N PRO A 64 -25.89 10.16 7.18
CA PRO A 64 -26.81 9.81 6.12
C PRO A 64 -26.07 9.80 4.78
N ALA A 65 -26.47 8.88 3.90
CA ALA A 65 -25.97 8.86 2.53
C ALA A 65 -26.54 10.08 1.78
N GLY A 66 -25.67 10.98 1.34
CA GLY A 66 -26.07 12.04 0.40
C GLY A 66 -26.32 11.47 -0.99
N ASP A 67 -26.97 12.23 -1.87
CA ASP A 67 -27.49 11.76 -3.17
C ASP A 67 -26.47 10.98 -4.02
N ALA A 68 -25.20 11.42 -4.04
CA ALA A 68 -24.14 10.74 -4.78
C ALA A 68 -23.82 9.34 -4.22
N LEU A 69 -23.81 9.17 -2.89
CA LEU A 69 -23.55 7.88 -2.23
C LEU A 69 -24.76 6.96 -2.31
N SER A 70 -25.97 7.50 -2.17
CA SER A 70 -27.22 6.75 -2.27
C SER A 70 -27.41 6.11 -3.63
N ASN A 71 -27.07 6.82 -4.72
CA ASN A 71 -27.14 6.28 -6.08
C ASN A 71 -26.10 5.17 -6.32
N VAL A 72 -24.88 5.31 -5.81
CA VAL A 72 -23.80 4.32 -6.02
C VAL A 72 -24.00 3.07 -5.17
N MET A 73 -24.48 3.24 -3.94
CA MET A 73 -24.72 2.13 -3.01
C MET A 73 -26.14 1.56 -3.10
N GLU A 74 -26.98 2.07 -4.01
CA GLU A 74 -28.39 1.71 -4.17
C GLU A 74 -29.18 1.75 -2.85
N THR A 75 -28.80 2.66 -1.94
CA THR A 75 -29.47 2.82 -0.65
C THR A 75 -30.42 4.00 -0.73
N ARG A 76 -31.66 3.81 -0.24
CA ARG A 76 -32.63 4.90 -0.18
C ARG A 76 -32.19 5.88 0.91
N CYS A 77 -32.05 7.17 0.57
CA CYS A 77 -31.77 8.23 1.56
C CYS A 77 -32.80 8.15 2.70
N PRO A 78 -32.40 7.96 3.97
CA PRO A 78 -33.33 8.02 5.09
C PRO A 78 -33.63 9.50 5.39
N GLY A 79 -34.63 10.09 4.71
CA GLY A 79 -34.96 11.50 4.98
C GLY A 79 -35.89 12.24 4.02
N THR A 80 -36.83 11.57 3.34
CA THR A 80 -37.99 12.22 2.73
C THR A 80 -39.27 11.73 3.38
#